data_AF-A0A9Q0EY14-F1
#
_entry.id   AF-A0A9Q0EY14-F1
#
_cell.length_a   1.000
_cell.length_b   1.000
_cell.length_c   1.000
_cell.angle_alpha   90.00
_cell.angle_beta   90.00
_cell.angle_gamma   90.00
#
_symmetry.space_group_name_H-M   'P 1'
#
loop_
_entity.id
_entity.type
_entity.pdbx_description
1 polymer ?
#
loop_
_entity_poly.entity_id
_entity_poly.type
_entity_poly.pdbx_seq_one_letter_code
_entity_poly.pdbx_strand_id
1 'polypeptide(L)'
;MSDNDDIEVDSDADKRAHHNALERKRRDHIKDSFHSLRDSVPDLQGEKSSVKQASRAQILDKATEYIQYMRRKNHTHQQDIDDLKKQNSLLEQQVRALEKARGNNQLQANSHSSDSSMYTNRKGSAVSAFDGGSDSSSESEPEEPPTRKKLRVEPS
;
A
#
# COMPACT_ATOMS: atom_id res chain seq x y z
N MET A 1 0.12 -36.76 65.08
CA MET A 1 -1.16 -37.43 64.77
C MET A 1 -1.82 -36.61 63.69
N SER A 2 -2.12 -37.28 62.58
CA SER A 2 -2.46 -36.81 61.22
C SER A 2 -2.97 -35.37 61.09
N ASP A 3 -2.22 -34.58 60.32
CA ASP A 3 -2.76 -33.49 59.51
C ASP A 3 -3.86 -34.08 58.63
N ASN A 4 -5.11 -33.81 59.02
CA ASN A 4 -6.27 -34.21 58.27
C ASN A 4 -6.45 -33.13 57.22
N ASP A 5 -5.76 -33.29 56.08
CA ASP A 5 -5.95 -32.48 54.89
C ASP A 5 -7.46 -32.38 54.65
N ASP A 6 -7.97 -31.16 54.79
CA ASP A 6 -9.32 -30.76 54.44
C ASP A 6 -9.43 -30.90 52.92
N ILE A 7 -9.57 -32.14 52.46
CA ILE A 7 -9.95 -32.46 51.09
C ILE A 7 -11.37 -31.93 51.00
N GLU A 8 -11.51 -30.66 50.61
CA GLU A 8 -12.74 -30.10 50.11
C GLU A 8 -13.18 -30.99 48.96
N VAL A 9 -13.99 -32.01 49.29
CA VAL A 9 -14.67 -32.84 48.31
C VAL A 9 -15.73 -31.94 47.71
N ASP A 10 -15.30 -31.16 46.72
CA ASP A 10 -16.11 -30.22 45.96
C ASP A 10 -17.38 -30.94 45.55
N SER A 11 -18.50 -30.52 46.14
CA SER A 11 -19.75 -31.28 46.06
C SER A 11 -20.22 -31.30 44.60
N ASP A 12 -21.04 -32.28 44.20
CA ASP A 12 -21.62 -32.28 42.85
C ASP A 12 -22.39 -30.99 42.53
N ALA A 13 -22.86 -30.28 43.56
CA ALA A 13 -23.48 -28.97 43.44
C ALA A 13 -22.44 -27.87 43.10
N ASP A 14 -21.26 -27.90 43.73
CA ASP A 14 -20.19 -26.92 43.50
C ASP A 14 -19.59 -27.07 42.10
N LYS A 15 -19.34 -28.31 41.66
CA LYS A 15 -18.93 -28.60 40.28
C LYS A 15 -19.94 -28.09 39.25
N ARG A 16 -21.24 -28.26 39.52
CA ARG A 16 -22.32 -27.76 38.65
C ARG A 16 -22.38 -26.23 38.65
N ALA A 17 -22.20 -25.59 39.80
CA ALA A 17 -22.17 -24.13 39.92
C ALA A 17 -20.97 -23.54 39.16
N HIS A 18 -19.78 -24.12 39.34
CA HIS A 18 -18.57 -23.71 38.64
C HIS A 18 -18.70 -23.87 37.11
N HIS A 19 -19.22 -25.01 36.63
CA HIS A 19 -19.50 -25.20 35.20
C HIS A 19 -20.48 -24.15 34.65
N ASN A 20 -21.57 -23.85 35.37
CA ASN A 20 -22.52 -22.81 34.98
C ASN A 20 -21.91 -21.41 34.94
N ALA A 21 -20.98 -21.11 35.85
CA ALA A 21 -20.25 -19.85 35.89
C ALA A 21 -19.32 -19.71 34.68
N LEU A 22 -18.53 -20.74 34.38
CA LEU A 22 -17.66 -20.77 33.19
C LEU A 22 -18.46 -20.62 31.90
N GLU A 23 -19.59 -21.30 31.80
CA GLU A 23 -20.45 -21.23 30.63
C GLU A 23 -21.07 -19.82 30.44
N ARG A 24 -21.45 -19.16 31.53
CA ARG A 24 -21.93 -17.77 31.48
C ARG A 24 -20.84 -16.85 30.94
N LYS A 25 -19.61 -16.96 31.45
CA LYS A 25 -18.44 -16.22 30.96
C LYS A 25 -18.20 -16.47 29.47
N ARG A 26 -18.29 -17.73 29.02
CA ARG A 26 -18.17 -18.08 27.59
C ARG A 26 -19.24 -17.39 26.74
N ARG A 27 -20.50 -17.39 27.19
CA ARG A 27 -21.61 -16.74 26.48
C ARG A 27 -21.47 -15.22 26.42
N ASP A 28 -20.93 -14.59 27.46
CA ASP A 28 -20.66 -13.15 27.46
C ASP A 28 -19.57 -12.78 26.46
N HIS A 29 -18.47 -13.55 26.39
CA HIS A 29 -17.45 -13.34 25.35
C HIS A 29 -18.02 -13.48 23.93
N ILE A 30 -18.86 -14.50 23.69
CA ILE A 30 -19.52 -14.66 22.38
C ILE A 30 -20.43 -13.46 22.07
N LYS A 31 -21.17 -12.97 23.07
CA LYS A 31 -22.04 -11.80 22.92
C LYS A 31 -21.23 -10.57 22.50
N ASP A 32 -20.06 -10.35 23.10
CA ASP A 32 -19.16 -9.24 22.77
C ASP A 32 -18.56 -9.38 21.36
N SER A 33 -18.22 -10.60 20.94
CA SER A 33 -17.81 -10.89 19.56
C SER A 33 -18.93 -10.56 18.56
N PHE A 34 -20.19 -10.86 18.87
CA PHE A 34 -21.33 -10.49 18.02
C PHE A 34 -21.52 -8.96 17.94
N HIS A 35 -21.34 -8.24 19.04
CA HIS A 35 -21.36 -6.77 19.02
C HIS A 35 -20.25 -6.19 18.15
N SER A 36 -19.03 -6.73 18.28
CA SER A 36 -17.87 -6.31 17.47
C SER A 36 -18.08 -6.60 15.99
N LEU A 37 -18.67 -7.76 15.65
CA LEU A 37 -18.99 -8.13 14.28
C LEU A 37 -20.06 -7.21 13.69
N ARG A 38 -21.15 -6.96 14.42
CA ARG A 38 -22.21 -6.02 14.00
C ARG A 38 -21.62 -4.64 13.69
N ASP A 39 -20.80 -4.13 14.60
CA ASP A 39 -20.20 -2.81 14.47
C ASP A 39 -19.14 -2.74 13.35
N SER A 40 -18.71 -3.86 12.77
CA SER A 40 -17.79 -3.91 11.62
C SER A 40 -18.51 -3.99 10.27
N VAL A 41 -19.82 -4.23 10.25
CA VAL A 41 -20.63 -4.38 9.03
C VAL A 41 -21.45 -3.10 8.81
N PRO A 42 -21.18 -2.29 7.77
CA PRO A 42 -21.81 -0.98 7.58
C PRO A 42 -23.34 -0.98 7.63
N ASP A 43 -23.98 -1.97 7.01
CA ASP A 43 -25.44 -2.10 6.96
C ASP A 43 -26.09 -2.30 8.34
N LEU A 44 -25.30 -2.73 9.34
CA LEU A 44 -25.75 -2.98 10.70
C LEU A 44 -25.37 -1.85 11.67
N GLN A 45 -24.52 -0.89 11.26
CA GLN A 45 -23.98 0.16 12.13
C GLN A 45 -25.02 1.22 12.56
N GLY A 46 -26.22 1.24 11.96
CA GLY A 46 -27.30 2.21 12.24
C GLY A 46 -28.42 1.73 13.17
N GLU A 47 -28.48 0.44 13.54
CA GLU A 47 -29.56 -0.11 14.37
C GLU A 47 -29.40 0.15 15.87
N LYS A 48 -28.46 1.01 16.27
CA LYS A 48 -28.24 1.35 17.69
C LYS A 48 -29.43 2.08 18.33
N SER A 49 -30.35 2.64 17.54
CA SER A 49 -31.49 3.45 18.03
C SER A 49 -32.85 3.04 17.47
N SER A 50 -32.95 2.04 16.60
CA SER A 50 -34.23 1.50 16.16
C SER A 50 -34.67 0.39 17.12
N VAL A 51 -35.98 0.26 17.33
CA VAL A 51 -36.63 -0.63 18.30
C VAL A 51 -36.32 -2.14 18.08
N LYS A 52 -35.47 -2.49 17.11
CA LYS A 52 -35.02 -3.85 16.82
C LYS A 52 -33.51 -3.87 16.63
N GLN A 53 -32.79 -4.38 17.63
CA GLN A 53 -31.40 -4.78 17.41
C GLN A 53 -31.34 -5.96 16.43
N ALA A 54 -30.39 -5.94 15.48
CA ALA A 54 -30.11 -7.09 14.62
C ALA A 54 -30.01 -8.40 15.42
N SER A 55 -30.79 -9.40 15.00
CA SER A 55 -30.67 -10.74 15.54
C SER A 55 -29.31 -11.37 15.18
N ARG A 56 -28.87 -12.37 15.95
CA ARG A 56 -27.62 -13.11 15.67
C ARG A 56 -27.57 -13.68 14.26
N ALA A 57 -28.69 -14.21 13.77
CA ALA A 57 -28.79 -14.73 12.40
C ALA A 57 -28.54 -13.62 11.37
N GLN A 58 -29.22 -12.48 11.51
CA GLN A 58 -29.03 -11.33 10.62
C GLN A 58 -27.59 -10.81 10.64
N ILE A 59 -26.93 -10.79 11.80
CA ILE A 59 -25.52 -10.39 11.90
C ILE A 59 -24.64 -11.31 11.05
N LEU A 60 -24.86 -12.64 11.13
CA LEU A 60 -24.10 -13.61 10.35
C LEU A 60 -24.38 -13.51 8.85
N ASP A 61 -25.65 -13.35 8.47
CA ASP A 61 -26.06 -13.23 7.07
C ASP A 61 -25.44 -11.98 6.44
N LYS A 62 -25.60 -10.82 7.10
CA LYS A 62 -25.06 -9.54 6.62
C LYS A 62 -23.54 -9.50 6.62
N ALA A 63 -22.88 -10.11 7.60
CA ALA A 63 -21.43 -10.26 7.57
C ALA A 63 -20.96 -11.11 6.39
N THR A 64 -21.66 -12.21 6.10
CA THR A 64 -21.34 -13.09 4.96
C THR A 64 -21.52 -12.37 3.64
N GLU A 65 -22.64 -11.66 3.46
CA GLU A 65 -22.90 -10.81 2.30
C GLU A 65 -21.82 -9.74 2.12
N TYR A 66 -21.44 -9.06 3.20
CA TYR A 66 -20.44 -8.00 3.17
C TYR A 66 -19.05 -8.51 2.80
N ILE A 67 -18.64 -9.68 3.32
CA ILE A 67 -17.37 -10.31 2.93
C ILE A 67 -17.37 -10.63 1.42
N GLN A 68 -18.45 -11.21 0.89
CA GLN A 68 -18.55 -11.52 -0.53
C GLN A 68 -18.57 -10.26 -1.40
N TYR A 69 -19.26 -9.21 -0.96
CA TYR A 69 -19.26 -7.91 -1.62
C TYR A 69 -17.84 -7.31 -1.66
N MET A 70 -17.16 -7.24 -0.52
CA MET A 70 -15.81 -6.68 -0.43
C MET A 70 -14.79 -7.46 -1.25
N ARG A 71 -14.91 -8.80 -1.33
CA ARG A 71 -14.09 -9.61 -2.24
C ARG A 71 -14.26 -9.23 -3.70
N ARG A 72 -15.51 -9.10 -4.17
CA ARG A 72 -15.81 -8.67 -5.55
C ARG A 72 -15.33 -7.24 -5.81
N LYS A 73 -15.58 -6.33 -4.88
CA LYS A 73 -15.14 -4.93 -4.97
C LYS A 73 -13.62 -4.80 -5.06
N ASN A 74 -12.89 -5.51 -4.19
CA ASN A 74 -11.43 -5.51 -4.21
C ASN A 74 -10.88 -6.11 -5.52
N HIS A 75 -11.53 -7.13 -6.07
CA HIS A 75 -11.15 -7.71 -7.35
C HIS A 75 -11.31 -6.71 -8.50
N THR A 76 -12.43 -6.01 -8.57
CA THR A 76 -12.64 -4.93 -9.56
C THR A 76 -11.60 -3.82 -9.41
N HIS A 77 -11.35 -3.34 -8.18
CA HIS A 77 -10.32 -2.33 -7.96
C HIS A 77 -8.92 -2.81 -8.36
N GLN A 78 -8.59 -4.09 -8.14
CA GLN A 78 -7.31 -4.64 -8.58
C GLN A 78 -7.21 -4.66 -10.11
N GLN A 79 -8.30 -5.02 -10.80
CA GLN A 79 -8.37 -4.95 -12.26
C GLN A 79 -8.18 -3.51 -12.77
N ASP A 80 -8.86 -2.54 -12.17
CA ASP A 80 -8.73 -1.11 -12.52
C ASP A 80 -7.27 -0.64 -12.34
N ILE A 81 -6.63 -1.04 -11.24
CA ILE A 81 -5.22 -0.73 -10.96
C ILE A 81 -4.31 -1.30 -12.06
N ASP A 82 -4.53 -2.54 -12.47
CA ASP A 82 -3.69 -3.21 -13.46
C ASP A 82 -3.89 -2.61 -14.86
N ASP A 83 -5.12 -2.26 -15.22
CA ASP A 83 -5.44 -1.57 -16.47
C ASP A 83 -4.81 -0.17 -16.52
N LEU A 84 -4.90 0.60 -15.42
CA LEU A 84 -4.26 1.91 -15.30
C LEU A 84 -2.73 1.81 -15.37
N LYS A 85 -2.11 0.80 -14.75
CA LYS A 85 -0.66 0.57 -14.86
C LYS A 85 -0.25 0.29 -16.30
N LYS A 86 -1.03 -0.50 -17.03
CA LYS A 86 -0.77 -0.78 -18.45
C LYS A 86 -0.88 0.49 -19.29
N GLN A 87 -1.91 1.30 -19.06
CA GLN A 87 -2.08 2.58 -19.75
C GLN A 87 -0.93 3.55 -19.46
N ASN A 88 -0.53 3.69 -18.19
CA ASN A 88 0.60 4.53 -17.81
C ASN A 88 1.91 4.06 -18.45
N SER A 89 2.19 2.75 -18.46
CA SER A 89 3.37 2.20 -19.14
C SER A 89 3.41 2.54 -20.64
N LEU A 90 2.26 2.48 -21.32
CA LEU A 90 2.17 2.86 -22.74
C LEU A 90 2.40 4.36 -22.94
N LEU A 91 1.85 5.21 -22.07
CA LEU A 91 2.03 6.65 -22.13
C LEU A 91 3.49 7.04 -21.84
N GLU A 92 4.12 6.43 -20.83
CA GLU A 92 5.54 6.63 -20.52
C GLU A 92 6.45 6.25 -21.69
N GLN A 93 6.14 5.14 -22.38
CA GLN A 93 6.86 4.75 -23.59
C GLN A 93 6.70 5.77 -24.72
N GLN A 94 5.48 6.30 -24.93
CA GLN A 94 5.22 7.33 -25.93
C GLN A 94 5.97 8.63 -25.61
N VAL A 95 5.93 9.08 -24.36
CA VAL A 95 6.67 10.27 -23.89
C VAL A 95 8.17 10.10 -24.15
N ARG A 96 8.75 8.96 -23.75
CA ARG A 96 10.17 8.67 -23.97
C ARG A 96 10.54 8.67 -25.46
N ALA A 97 9.68 8.10 -26.31
CA ALA A 97 9.90 8.08 -27.75
C ALA A 97 9.87 9.50 -28.35
N LEU A 98 8.92 10.33 -27.92
CA LEU A 98 8.80 11.73 -28.37
C LEU A 98 9.98 12.58 -27.89
N GLU A 99 10.42 12.42 -26.64
CA GLU A 99 11.60 13.09 -26.10
C GLU A 99 12.86 12.74 -26.90
N LYS A 100 13.05 11.46 -27.24
CA LYS A 100 14.15 11.01 -28.09
C LYS A 100 14.07 11.62 -29.49
N ALA A 101 12.89 11.62 -30.12
CA ALA A 101 12.70 12.21 -31.45
C ALA A 101 12.96 13.72 -31.45
N ARG A 102 12.58 14.42 -30.38
CA ARG A 102 12.82 15.86 -30.22
C ARG A 102 14.30 16.18 -30.03
N GLY A 103 15.01 15.40 -29.20
CA GLY A 103 16.46 15.51 -29.04
C GLY A 103 17.23 15.26 -30.33
N ASN A 104 16.83 14.24 -31.11
CA ASN A 104 17.45 13.96 -32.41
C ASN A 104 17.23 15.07 -33.45
N ASN A 105 16.04 15.68 -33.51
CA ASN A 105 15.78 16.82 -34.40
C ASN A 105 16.59 18.06 -34.03
N GLN A 106 16.84 18.31 -32.74
CA GLN A 106 17.67 19.42 -32.30
C GLN A 106 19.15 19.23 -32.67
N LEU A 107 19.66 17.99 -32.59
CA LEU A 107 21.02 17.65 -33.05
C LEU A 107 21.16 17.78 -34.56
N GLN A 108 20.16 17.36 -35.35
CA GLN A 108 20.21 17.57 -36.80
C GLN A 108 20.13 19.05 -37.19
N ALA A 109 19.25 19.83 -36.56
CA ALA A 109 19.15 21.28 -36.82
C ALA A 109 20.45 22.03 -36.49
N ASN A 110 21.12 21.68 -35.38
CA ASN A 110 22.43 22.27 -35.05
C ASN A 110 23.53 21.83 -36.02
N SER A 111 23.55 20.56 -36.47
CA SER A 111 24.55 20.10 -37.44
C SER A 111 24.43 20.75 -38.82
N HIS A 112 23.22 21.16 -39.25
CA HIS A 112 23.03 21.87 -40.53
C HIS A 112 23.33 23.38 -40.40
N SER A 113 23.34 23.93 -39.19
CA SER A 113 23.78 25.31 -38.93
C SER A 113 25.29 25.45 -38.82
N SER A 114 26.02 24.36 -38.52
CA SER A 114 27.48 24.39 -38.34
C SER A 114 28.29 24.32 -39.64
N ASP A 115 27.67 24.05 -40.80
CA ASP A 115 28.35 24.07 -42.11
C ASP A 115 28.33 25.47 -42.79
N SER A 116 27.75 26.48 -42.14
CA SER A 116 27.72 27.87 -42.65
C SER A 116 28.47 28.85 -41.73
N SER A 117 29.71 28.50 -41.36
CA SER A 117 30.60 29.47 -40.72
C SER A 117 32.07 29.23 -41.05
N MET A 118 32.38 29.09 -42.35
CA MET A 118 33.72 29.44 -42.84
C MET A 118 33.78 30.96 -43.00
N TYR A 119 34.20 31.68 -41.96
CA TYR A 119 34.58 33.08 -42.08
C TYR A 119 35.83 33.18 -42.96
N THR A 120 35.64 33.35 -44.27
CA THR A 120 36.72 33.69 -45.19
C THR A 120 36.68 35.20 -45.41
N ASN A 121 37.81 35.87 -45.17
CA ASN A 121 37.93 37.27 -45.55
C ASN A 121 38.06 37.35 -47.09
N ARG A 122 37.74 38.49 -47.72
CA ARG A 122 37.74 38.71 -49.20
C ARG A 122 39.02 38.32 -49.98
N LYS A 123 40.07 37.85 -49.29
CA LYS A 123 41.32 37.33 -49.86
C LYS A 123 41.44 35.79 -49.83
N GLY A 124 40.39 35.06 -49.45
CA GLY A 124 40.32 33.60 -49.62
C GLY A 124 41.28 32.78 -48.74
N SER A 125 41.76 33.33 -47.63
CA SER A 125 42.63 32.60 -46.69
C SER A 125 41.83 32.15 -45.46
N ALA A 126 41.94 30.87 -45.10
CA ALA A 126 41.29 30.29 -43.94
C ALA A 126 41.91 30.86 -42.64
N VAL A 127 41.08 31.42 -41.76
CA VAL A 127 41.50 31.84 -40.41
C VAL A 127 41.26 30.68 -39.45
N SER A 128 42.32 30.15 -38.85
CA SER A 128 42.23 29.14 -37.79
C SER A 128 41.69 29.77 -36.51
N ALA A 129 40.56 29.26 -36.01
CA ALA A 129 40.08 29.58 -34.68
C ALA A 129 40.89 28.79 -33.64
N PHE A 130 41.32 29.51 -32.61
CA PHE A 130 42.01 29.04 -31.40
C PHE A 130 41.39 27.74 -30.84
N ASP A 131 42.20 26.68 -30.77
CA ASP A 131 41.91 25.39 -30.12
C ASP A 131 42.09 25.56 -28.60
N GLY A 132 41.03 26.00 -27.94
CA GLY A 132 40.94 26.09 -26.49
C GLY A 132 40.50 24.75 -25.90
N GLY A 133 41.47 23.89 -25.57
CA GLY A 133 41.24 22.62 -24.91
C GLY A 133 40.52 22.76 -23.56
N SER A 134 39.65 21.80 -23.27
CA SER A 134 39.21 21.46 -21.92
C SER A 134 38.91 19.98 -21.87
N ASP A 135 39.84 19.25 -21.27
CA ASP A 135 39.67 17.93 -20.71
C ASP A 135 38.78 18.04 -19.46
N SER A 136 37.72 17.25 -19.41
CA SER A 136 36.95 17.09 -18.17
C SER A 136 36.54 15.64 -18.04
N SER A 137 37.41 14.84 -17.42
CA SER A 137 37.09 13.52 -16.89
C SER A 137 36.20 13.68 -15.65
N SER A 138 35.09 12.94 -15.60
CA SER A 138 34.37 12.70 -14.35
C SER A 138 34.06 11.21 -14.25
N GLU A 139 34.79 10.53 -13.36
CA GLU A 139 34.39 9.24 -12.77
C GLU A 139 33.10 9.41 -11.98
N SER A 140 32.26 8.38 -11.95
CA SER A 140 31.09 8.31 -11.07
C SER A 140 30.92 6.88 -10.60
N GLU A 141 31.12 6.69 -9.30
CA GLU A 141 30.95 5.46 -8.53
C GLU A 141 29.48 4.97 -8.52
N PRO A 142 29.23 3.67 -8.28
CA PRO A 142 27.86 3.16 -8.09
C PRO A 142 27.35 3.36 -6.65
N GLU A 143 26.15 3.92 -6.52
CA GLU A 143 25.43 4.07 -5.23
C GLU A 143 24.89 2.74 -4.68
N GLU A 144 25.13 2.49 -3.39
CA GLU A 144 24.46 1.49 -2.54
C GLU A 144 23.20 2.11 -1.87
N PRO A 145 22.12 1.33 -1.60
CA PRO A 145 20.86 1.89 -1.10
C PRO A 145 20.85 2.11 0.43
N PRO A 146 20.17 3.15 0.95
CA PRO A 146 20.17 3.44 2.38
C PRO A 146 19.22 2.52 3.16
N THR A 147 19.76 1.94 4.24
CA THR A 147 19.05 1.18 5.26
C THR A 147 18.16 2.09 6.13
N ARG A 148 16.85 1.84 6.15
CA ARG A 148 15.93 2.54 7.05
C ARG A 148 15.97 1.95 8.47
N LYS A 149 16.47 2.75 9.41
CA LYS A 149 16.44 2.50 10.87
C LYS A 149 15.00 2.57 11.42
N LYS A 150 14.70 1.63 12.32
CA LYS A 150 13.41 1.47 13.02
C LYS A 150 13.22 2.57 14.06
N LEU A 151 12.08 3.26 14.04
CA LEU A 151 11.66 4.18 15.09
C LEU A 151 10.88 3.38 16.16
N ARG A 152 11.44 3.31 17.37
CA ARG A 152 10.81 2.73 18.55
C ARG A 152 10.04 3.83 19.27
N VAL A 153 8.73 3.64 19.45
CA VAL A 153 7.86 4.50 20.26
C VAL A 153 7.77 3.89 21.65
N GLU A 154 8.17 4.64 22.67
CA GLU A 154 7.88 4.36 24.09
C GLU A 154 6.62 5.17 24.50
N PRO A 155 5.82 4.69 25.46
CA PRO A 155 4.56 5.34 25.85
C PRO A 155 4.74 6.34 27.00
N SER A 156 3.85 7.32 27.06
CA SER A 156 3.47 8.04 28.29
C SER A 156 1.96 8.21 28.30
#